data_AF-A0A2E5LLM6-F1
#
_entry.id   AF-A0A2E5LLM6-F1
#
_cell.length_a   1.000
_cell.length_b   1.000
_cell.length_c   1.000
_cell.angle_alpha   90.00
_cell.angle_beta   90.00
_cell.angle_gamma   90.00
#
_symmetry.space_group_name_H-M   'P 1'
#
loop_
_entity.id
_entity.type
_entity.pdbx_description
1 polymer ?
#
loop_
_entity_poly.entity_id
_entity_poly.type
_entity_poly.pdbx_seq_one_letter_code
_entity_poly.pdbx_strand_id
1 'polypeptide(L)'
;MFPFKPAEAFAVNKDLNIEILALEGTDNTVVIADEFYQNPDIVRDIILQTPYPVWKDQPGTRNFIDYYDCRQSQKLPYLEAQQAVKQIAEQFLHIQIHSPATFFNSNIFRLINDQPKNSQAYPHDDGNLVTALVMLNTEQECSGGTAFYRSKKPPLDRMPADPTMHEAIHKTIFTKNNYETGSNYFMENFDQYWEVLGIIPMVYNRLLVYPGVMFHGAWHERNSFRNHYRINQAMFIGDVTYDMSFWDK
;
A
#
# COMPACT_ATOMS: atom_id res chain seq x y z
N MET A 1 -7.19 -24.69 -12.95
CA MET A 1 -5.77 -24.39 -13.24
C MET A 1 -5.77 -23.25 -14.24
N PHE A 2 -5.05 -22.16 -13.94
CA PHE A 2 -5.02 -20.94 -14.77
C PHE A 2 -3.64 -20.78 -15.44
N PRO A 3 -3.49 -21.20 -16.70
CA PRO A 3 -2.25 -20.95 -17.43
C PRO A 3 -2.20 -19.50 -17.93
N PHE A 4 -1.04 -18.84 -17.86
CA PHE A 4 -0.83 -17.50 -18.38
C PHE A 4 0.61 -17.35 -18.94
N LYS A 5 0.81 -16.35 -19.80
CA LYS A 5 2.15 -15.95 -20.28
C LYS A 5 2.63 -14.75 -19.45
N PRO A 6 3.72 -14.86 -18.67
CA PRO A 6 4.12 -13.76 -17.80
C PRO A 6 4.44 -12.45 -18.53
N ALA A 7 5.07 -12.51 -19.70
CA ALA A 7 5.38 -11.32 -20.50
C ALA A 7 4.13 -10.59 -21.02
N GLU A 8 2.99 -11.28 -21.13
CA GLU A 8 1.70 -10.68 -21.51
C GLU A 8 0.97 -10.15 -20.28
N ALA A 9 0.95 -10.94 -19.20
CA ALA A 9 0.29 -10.60 -17.95
C ALA A 9 0.89 -9.34 -17.30
N PHE A 10 2.21 -9.21 -17.31
CA PHE A 10 2.93 -8.14 -16.60
C PHE A 10 3.47 -7.04 -17.51
N ALA A 11 3.02 -6.99 -18.77
CA ALA A 11 3.36 -5.90 -19.69
C ALA A 11 2.80 -4.56 -19.17
N VAL A 12 3.63 -3.52 -19.20
CA VAL A 12 3.29 -2.18 -18.71
C VAL A 12 2.96 -1.27 -19.88
N ASN A 13 2.00 -0.35 -19.71
CA ASN A 13 1.74 0.66 -20.73
C ASN A 13 2.95 1.57 -20.91
N LYS A 14 3.37 1.81 -22.17
CA LYS A 14 4.59 2.60 -22.45
C LYS A 14 4.41 4.10 -22.23
N ASP A 15 3.20 4.58 -22.46
CA ASP A 15 2.82 5.99 -22.33
C ASP A 15 1.97 6.18 -21.07
N LEU A 16 2.59 5.96 -19.90
CA LEU A 16 1.92 6.14 -18.61
C LEU A 16 1.51 7.60 -18.43
N ASN A 17 0.23 7.83 -18.12
CA ASN A 17 -0.23 9.14 -17.67
C ASN A 17 0.12 9.31 -16.20
N ILE A 18 1.16 10.10 -15.92
CA ILE A 18 1.70 10.29 -14.57
C ILE A 18 1.18 11.60 -13.97
N GLU A 19 0.60 11.49 -12.78
CA GLU A 19 0.26 12.61 -11.91
C GLU A 19 1.18 12.60 -10.68
N ILE A 20 1.68 13.78 -10.30
CA ILE A 20 2.48 13.98 -9.10
C ILE A 20 1.61 14.71 -8.09
N LEU A 21 1.13 13.99 -7.07
CA LEU A 21 0.27 14.55 -6.04
C LEU A 21 1.11 14.95 -4.83
N ALA A 22 1.20 16.26 -4.57
CA ALA A 22 1.69 16.77 -3.29
C ALA A 22 0.57 16.74 -2.26
N LEU A 23 0.81 16.15 -1.09
CA LEU A 23 -0.16 16.13 0.00
C LEU A 23 -0.24 17.51 0.66
N GLU A 24 -1.45 18.05 0.75
CA GLU A 24 -1.68 19.42 1.23
C GLU A 24 -1.05 19.66 2.61
N GLY A 25 -0.34 20.78 2.74
CA GLY A 25 0.31 21.16 4.00
C GLY A 25 1.53 20.30 4.36
N THR A 26 2.14 19.61 3.39
CA THR A 26 3.36 18.82 3.55
C THR A 26 4.26 18.94 2.31
N ASP A 27 5.51 18.50 2.44
CA ASP A 27 6.43 18.28 1.31
C ASP A 27 6.44 16.82 0.84
N ASN A 28 5.39 16.06 1.17
CA ASN A 28 5.24 14.67 0.76
C ASN A 28 4.58 14.57 -0.60
N THR A 29 5.12 13.68 -1.43
CA THR A 29 4.66 13.43 -2.79
C THR A 29 4.30 11.96 -2.98
N VAL A 30 3.19 11.72 -3.67
CA VAL A 30 2.79 10.41 -4.16
C VAL A 30 2.68 10.49 -5.68
N VAL A 31 3.31 9.55 -6.38
CA VAL A 31 3.20 9.47 -7.84
C VAL A 31 2.06 8.51 -8.18
N ILE A 32 1.16 8.93 -9.06
CA ILE A 32 0.01 8.18 -9.52
C ILE A 32 0.19 7.91 -11.01
N ALA A 33 -0.05 6.67 -11.44
CA ALA A 33 -0.12 6.32 -12.84
C ALA A 33 -1.36 5.48 -13.10
N ASP A 34 -2.28 6.01 -13.92
CA ASP A 34 -3.46 5.29 -14.37
C ASP A 34 -3.15 4.39 -15.57
N GLU A 35 -3.96 3.36 -15.74
CA GLU A 35 -3.78 2.35 -16.78
C GLU A 35 -2.37 1.74 -16.76
N PHE A 36 -1.91 1.25 -15.62
CA PHE A 36 -0.53 0.79 -15.45
C PHE A 36 -0.20 -0.45 -16.30
N TYR A 37 -0.97 -1.53 -16.14
CA TYR A 37 -0.81 -2.76 -16.92
C TYR A 37 -1.53 -2.66 -18.26
N GLN A 38 -0.96 -3.27 -19.31
CA GLN A 38 -1.68 -3.44 -20.59
C GLN A 38 -2.84 -4.44 -20.46
N ASN A 39 -2.68 -5.47 -19.61
CA ASN A 39 -3.65 -6.54 -19.41
C ASN A 39 -3.97 -6.73 -17.91
N PRO A 40 -4.59 -5.73 -17.25
CA PRO A 40 -4.83 -5.78 -15.79
C PRO A 40 -5.73 -6.94 -15.38
N ASP A 41 -6.64 -7.39 -16.25
CA ASP A 41 -7.51 -8.54 -15.99
C ASP A 41 -6.72 -9.83 -15.77
N ILE A 42 -5.62 -10.03 -16.51
CA ILE A 42 -4.77 -11.23 -16.34
C ILE A 42 -4.08 -11.18 -14.98
N VAL A 43 -3.57 -10.01 -14.56
CA VAL A 43 -2.95 -9.84 -13.23
C VAL A 43 -3.97 -10.10 -12.13
N ARG A 44 -5.18 -9.55 -12.28
CA ARG A 44 -6.30 -9.77 -11.36
C ARG A 44 -6.70 -11.25 -11.30
N ASP A 45 -6.75 -11.95 -12.43
CA ASP A 45 -7.07 -13.37 -12.48
C ASP A 45 -6.00 -14.25 -11.83
N ILE A 46 -4.71 -13.92 -12.01
CA ILE A 46 -3.61 -14.60 -11.29
C ILE A 46 -3.82 -14.49 -9.79
N ILE A 47 -4.19 -13.31 -9.30
CA ILE A 47 -4.50 -13.05 -7.89
C ILE A 47 -5.70 -13.91 -7.45
N LEU A 48 -6.85 -13.76 -8.10
CA LEU A 48 -8.11 -14.38 -7.65
C LEU A 48 -8.16 -15.90 -7.81
N GLN A 49 -7.39 -16.46 -8.73
CA GLN A 49 -7.34 -17.91 -8.96
C GLN A 49 -6.24 -18.62 -8.16
N THR A 50 -5.48 -17.89 -7.35
CA THR A 50 -4.47 -18.48 -6.47
C THR A 50 -5.00 -18.59 -5.03
N PRO A 51 -4.73 -19.69 -4.30
CA PRO A 51 -5.11 -19.80 -2.88
C PRO A 51 -4.43 -18.74 -1.99
N TYR A 52 -5.18 -18.19 -1.03
CA TYR A 52 -4.72 -17.13 -0.15
C TYR A 52 -4.58 -17.63 1.29
N PRO A 53 -3.36 -17.65 1.87
CA PRO A 53 -3.21 -17.87 3.30
C PRO A 53 -3.68 -16.63 4.09
N VAL A 54 -4.19 -16.89 5.29
CA VAL A 54 -4.49 -15.85 6.27
C VAL A 54 -3.26 -14.98 6.52
N TRP A 55 -3.45 -13.67 6.58
CA TRP A 55 -2.43 -12.74 7.04
C TRP A 55 -2.68 -12.38 8.50
N LYS A 56 -1.62 -12.29 9.31
CA LYS A 56 -1.72 -11.91 10.74
C LYS A 56 -2.68 -12.84 11.53
N ASP A 57 -2.19 -14.05 11.80
CA ASP A 57 -2.89 -15.15 12.48
C ASP A 57 -2.58 -15.22 13.98
N GLN A 58 -2.29 -14.08 14.60
CA GLN A 58 -1.92 -14.03 16.03
C GLN A 58 -3.06 -14.52 16.93
N PRO A 59 -2.77 -15.04 18.14
CA PRO A 59 -3.80 -15.49 19.07
C PRO A 59 -4.88 -14.42 19.33
N GLY A 60 -6.15 -14.82 19.19
CA GLY A 60 -7.28 -13.91 19.33
C GLY A 60 -7.54 -13.01 18.13
N THR A 61 -6.93 -13.28 16.97
CA THR A 61 -7.17 -12.53 15.73
C THR A 61 -8.66 -12.46 15.38
N ARG A 62 -9.08 -11.28 14.90
CA ARG A 62 -10.42 -11.04 14.33
C ARG A 62 -10.49 -11.44 12.85
N ASN A 63 -9.37 -11.77 12.23
CA ASN A 63 -9.33 -12.30 10.87
C ASN A 63 -10.04 -13.67 10.81
N PHE A 64 -10.74 -13.95 9.72
CA PHE A 64 -11.70 -15.05 9.55
C PHE A 64 -12.91 -15.04 10.51
N ILE A 65 -13.06 -14.00 11.35
CA ILE A 65 -14.24 -13.78 12.21
C ILE A 65 -15.03 -12.57 11.70
N ASP A 66 -14.38 -11.41 11.62
CA ASP A 66 -15.01 -10.15 11.20
C ASP A 66 -14.69 -9.75 9.76
N TYR A 67 -13.58 -10.25 9.22
CA TYR A 67 -13.10 -9.98 7.87
C TYR A 67 -12.15 -11.09 7.43
N TYR A 68 -11.89 -11.16 6.13
CA TYR A 68 -10.74 -11.85 5.55
C TYR A 68 -9.70 -10.79 5.21
N ASP A 69 -8.50 -10.89 5.78
CA ASP A 69 -7.30 -10.19 5.33
C ASP A 69 -6.26 -11.25 4.97
N CYS A 70 -5.94 -11.37 3.69
CA CYS A 70 -5.08 -12.44 3.21
C CYS A 70 -4.01 -11.88 2.28
N ARG A 71 -2.83 -12.50 2.30
CA ARG A 71 -1.71 -12.12 1.44
C ARG A 71 -1.13 -13.31 0.70
N GLN A 72 -0.64 -13.06 -0.50
CA GLN A 72 0.20 -13.99 -1.23
C GLN A 72 1.59 -13.37 -1.44
N SER A 73 2.59 -14.24 -1.46
CA SER A 73 3.95 -13.89 -1.87
C SER A 73 4.45 -15.00 -2.78
N GLN A 74 4.65 -14.69 -4.06
CA GLN A 74 4.96 -15.68 -5.09
C GLN A 74 6.17 -15.23 -5.92
N LYS A 75 7.00 -16.17 -6.37
CA LYS A 75 8.06 -15.87 -7.34
C LYS A 75 7.47 -15.89 -8.75
N LEU A 76 7.17 -14.71 -9.29
CA LEU A 76 6.69 -14.51 -10.67
C LEU A 76 7.64 -13.57 -11.41
N PRO A 77 7.80 -13.71 -12.75
CA PRO A 77 8.71 -12.86 -13.51
C PRO A 77 8.00 -11.60 -14.03
N TYR A 78 7.76 -10.63 -13.15
CA TYR A 78 7.08 -9.36 -13.44
C TYR A 78 8.05 -8.16 -13.52
N LEU A 79 9.27 -8.38 -14.06
CA LEU A 79 10.38 -7.44 -14.00
C LEU A 79 10.06 -6.08 -14.66
N GLU A 80 9.29 -6.06 -15.74
CA GLU A 80 8.92 -4.83 -16.45
C GLU A 80 8.16 -3.85 -15.54
N ALA A 81 7.19 -4.34 -14.76
CA ALA A 81 6.49 -3.54 -13.77
C ALA A 81 7.43 -2.95 -12.70
N GLN A 82 8.41 -3.74 -12.25
CA GLN A 82 9.40 -3.26 -11.28
C GLN A 82 10.33 -2.21 -11.86
N GLN A 83 10.69 -2.33 -13.14
CA GLN A 83 11.49 -1.35 -13.86
C GLN A 83 10.73 -0.02 -14.03
N ALA A 84 9.43 -0.07 -14.31
CA ALA A 84 8.59 1.12 -14.36
C ALA A 84 8.52 1.82 -12.99
N VAL A 85 8.30 1.06 -11.91
CA VAL A 85 8.33 1.61 -10.53
C VAL A 85 9.70 2.21 -10.20
N LYS A 86 10.81 1.56 -10.61
CA LYS A 86 12.17 2.08 -10.46
C LYS A 86 12.34 3.44 -11.13
N GLN A 87 11.94 3.56 -12.39
CA GLN A 87 12.05 4.81 -13.15
C GLN A 87 11.22 5.92 -12.49
N ILE A 88 10.00 5.61 -12.05
CA ILE A 88 9.13 6.56 -11.34
C ILE A 88 9.79 7.05 -10.04
N ALA A 89 10.30 6.14 -9.21
CA ALA A 89 10.92 6.50 -7.94
C ALA A 89 12.18 7.35 -8.12
N GLU A 90 13.03 6.99 -9.09
CA GLU A 90 14.26 7.73 -9.38
C GLU A 90 13.98 9.12 -9.95
N GLN A 91 12.99 9.23 -10.85
CA GLN A 91 12.69 10.48 -11.55
C GLN A 91 11.89 11.48 -10.70
N PHE A 92 10.93 11.01 -9.91
CA PHE A 92 9.95 11.88 -9.25
C PHE A 92 10.04 11.89 -7.73
N LEU A 93 10.60 10.84 -7.12
CA LEU A 93 10.76 10.74 -5.66
C LEU A 93 12.21 10.92 -5.22
N HIS A 94 13.17 10.98 -6.15
CA HIS A 94 14.60 11.07 -5.85
C HIS A 94 15.07 9.92 -4.94
N ILE A 95 14.56 8.71 -5.19
CA ILE A 95 14.96 7.50 -4.48
C ILE A 95 15.56 6.53 -5.51
N GLN A 96 16.84 6.20 -5.35
CA GLN A 96 17.52 5.20 -6.17
C GLN A 96 17.11 3.81 -5.74
N ILE A 97 16.81 2.93 -6.70
CA ILE A 97 16.53 1.51 -6.46
C ILE A 97 17.69 0.70 -7.05
N HIS A 98 18.38 -0.07 -6.21
CA HIS A 98 19.56 -0.84 -6.65
C HIS A 98 19.18 -2.22 -7.16
N SER A 99 18.15 -2.83 -6.55
CA SER A 99 17.69 -4.19 -6.88
C SER A 99 16.17 -4.28 -6.97
N PRO A 100 15.64 -5.12 -7.88
CA PRO A 100 14.20 -5.41 -7.96
C PRO A 100 13.67 -6.12 -6.70
N ALA A 101 12.36 -6.02 -6.47
CA ALA A 101 11.65 -6.84 -5.49
C ALA A 101 11.72 -8.34 -5.86
N THR A 102 11.84 -9.18 -4.83
CA THR A 102 12.01 -10.63 -5.01
C THR A 102 10.69 -11.37 -5.28
N PHE A 103 9.58 -10.84 -4.79
CA PHE A 103 8.30 -11.55 -4.77
C PHE A 103 7.18 -10.69 -5.31
N PHE A 104 6.29 -11.29 -6.10
CA PHE A 104 4.99 -10.73 -6.44
C PHE A 104 4.12 -10.85 -5.19
N ASN A 105 3.82 -9.71 -4.55
CA ASN A 105 2.93 -9.68 -3.40
C ASN A 105 1.57 -9.16 -3.82
N SER A 106 0.54 -9.75 -3.23
CA SER A 106 -0.83 -9.29 -3.41
C SER A 106 -1.58 -9.44 -2.10
N ASN A 107 -2.55 -8.55 -1.90
CA ASN A 107 -3.38 -8.53 -0.72
C ASN A 107 -4.85 -8.52 -1.15
N ILE A 108 -5.65 -9.33 -0.48
CA ILE A 108 -7.10 -9.28 -0.60
C ILE A 108 -7.73 -9.02 0.76
N PHE A 109 -8.77 -8.20 0.77
CA PHE A 109 -9.55 -7.94 1.96
C PHE A 109 -11.05 -8.07 1.67
N ARG A 110 -11.82 -8.68 2.57
CA ARG A 110 -13.29 -8.70 2.48
C ARG A 110 -13.91 -8.68 3.87
N LEU A 111 -14.94 -7.87 4.04
CA LEU A 111 -15.65 -7.73 5.29
C LEU A 111 -16.70 -8.84 5.48
N ILE A 112 -16.76 -9.45 6.66
CA ILE A 112 -17.78 -10.44 7.07
C ILE A 112 -18.84 -9.73 7.94
N ASN A 113 -18.42 -9.10 9.03
CA ASN A 113 -19.26 -8.38 9.98
C ASN A 113 -19.12 -6.86 9.82
N ASP A 114 -20.00 -6.07 10.43
CA ASP A 114 -19.87 -4.61 10.42
C ASP A 114 -18.49 -4.13 10.87
N GLN A 115 -17.92 -3.20 10.09
CA GLN A 115 -16.72 -2.47 10.45
C GLN A 115 -16.96 -1.79 11.80
N PRO A 116 -16.02 -1.85 12.77
CA PRO A 116 -16.14 -1.12 14.03
C PRO A 116 -16.37 0.37 13.80
N LYS A 117 -17.18 1.04 14.64
CA LYS A 117 -17.48 2.48 14.45
C LYS A 117 -16.20 3.31 14.53
N ASN A 118 -16.13 4.39 13.75
CA ASN A 118 -14.98 5.30 13.71
C ASN A 118 -13.63 4.55 13.61
N SER A 119 -13.48 3.69 12.61
CA SER A 119 -12.28 2.88 12.46
C SER A 119 -11.75 2.89 11.04
N GLN A 120 -10.44 2.70 10.89
CA GLN A 120 -9.77 2.46 9.61
C GLN A 120 -8.69 1.39 9.77
N ALA A 121 -8.13 0.91 8.67
CA ALA A 121 -6.91 0.10 8.74
C ALA A 121 -5.83 0.87 9.54
N TYR A 122 -5.04 0.16 10.35
CA TYR A 122 -3.97 0.80 11.12
C TYR A 122 -3.04 1.62 10.21
N PRO A 123 -2.92 2.94 10.43
CA PRO A 123 -1.87 3.72 9.78
C PRO A 123 -0.50 3.20 10.24
N HIS A 124 0.41 3.03 9.29
CA HIS A 124 1.76 2.54 9.51
C HIS A 124 2.71 3.16 8.48
N ASP A 125 4.01 2.94 8.69
CA ASP A 125 5.03 3.13 7.67
C ASP A 125 5.66 1.75 7.35
N ASP A 126 6.23 1.63 6.15
CA ASP A 126 6.93 0.42 5.68
C ASP A 126 8.46 0.50 5.90
N GLY A 127 8.95 1.59 6.49
CA GLY A 127 10.38 1.86 6.64
C GLY A 127 11.05 2.46 5.40
N ASN A 128 12.38 2.36 5.37
CA ASN A 128 13.22 2.92 4.30
C ASN A 128 13.19 2.02 3.05
N LEU A 129 12.08 2.12 2.31
CA LEU A 129 11.84 1.40 1.06
C LEU A 129 10.97 2.23 0.10
N VAL A 130 10.77 1.77 -1.13
CA VAL A 130 9.74 2.30 -2.03
C VAL A 130 8.54 1.36 -2.03
N THR A 131 7.35 1.89 -1.75
CA THR A 131 6.08 1.17 -1.82
C THR A 131 5.39 1.51 -3.13
N ALA A 132 4.98 0.47 -3.85
CA ALA A 132 4.15 0.58 -5.04
C ALA A 132 2.91 -0.31 -4.92
N LEU A 133 1.74 0.24 -5.21
CA LEU A 133 0.45 -0.42 -5.04
C LEU A 133 -0.37 -0.30 -6.33
N VAL A 134 -0.72 -1.43 -6.94
CA VAL A 134 -1.64 -1.47 -8.09
C VAL A 134 -3.02 -1.91 -7.62
N MET A 135 -4.03 -1.08 -7.87
CA MET A 135 -5.42 -1.32 -7.50
C MET A 135 -6.13 -2.09 -8.62
N LEU A 136 -6.73 -3.25 -8.30
CA LEU A 136 -7.27 -4.20 -9.28
C LEU A 136 -8.75 -4.51 -9.06
N ASN A 137 -9.45 -3.64 -8.36
CA ASN A 137 -10.91 -3.64 -8.28
C ASN A 137 -11.50 -3.02 -9.54
N THR A 138 -12.50 -3.66 -10.15
CA THR A 138 -13.23 -3.03 -11.27
C THR A 138 -13.95 -1.78 -10.79
N GLU A 139 -14.38 -0.91 -11.70
CA GLU A 139 -15.09 0.33 -11.35
C GLU A 139 -16.28 0.10 -10.41
N GLN A 140 -17.01 -1.01 -10.57
CA GLN A 140 -18.17 -1.35 -9.73
C GLN A 140 -17.78 -1.91 -8.36
N GLU A 141 -16.54 -2.39 -8.20
CA GLU A 141 -15.98 -2.89 -6.95
C GLU A 141 -15.17 -1.83 -6.19
N CYS A 142 -14.79 -0.73 -6.85
CA CYS A 142 -14.02 0.35 -6.25
C CYS A 142 -14.76 0.99 -5.08
N SER A 143 -14.07 1.11 -3.95
CA SER A 143 -14.58 1.80 -2.77
C SER A 143 -13.41 2.24 -1.89
N GLY A 144 -13.40 3.49 -1.43
CA GLY A 144 -12.29 4.03 -0.64
C GLY A 144 -11.00 4.18 -1.44
N GLY A 145 -9.86 3.75 -0.90
CA GLY A 145 -8.56 3.91 -1.54
C GLY A 145 -7.36 3.69 -0.63
N THR A 146 -6.39 4.60 -0.70
CA THR A 146 -5.23 4.66 0.19
C THR A 146 -5.21 6.03 0.85
N ALA A 147 -5.25 6.06 2.18
CA ALA A 147 -5.12 7.27 2.96
C ALA A 147 -3.67 7.49 3.39
N PHE A 148 -3.29 8.75 3.48
CA PHE A 148 -2.02 9.22 4.04
C PHE A 148 -2.28 10.07 5.27
N TYR A 149 -1.39 9.99 6.25
CA TYR A 149 -1.65 10.49 7.60
C TYR A 149 -0.51 11.34 8.14
N ARG A 150 -0.86 12.23 9.07
CA ARG A 150 0.03 12.91 10.01
C ARG A 150 -0.18 12.30 11.39
N SER A 151 0.88 11.86 12.04
CA SER A 151 0.84 11.53 13.48
C SER A 151 0.53 12.79 14.26
N LYS A 152 -0.33 12.74 15.29
CA LYS A 152 -0.62 13.89 16.15
C LYS A 152 0.43 14.10 17.25
N LYS A 153 1.15 13.04 17.65
CA LYS A 153 2.11 13.07 18.76
C LYS A 153 3.28 12.11 18.55
N PRO A 154 4.49 12.62 18.23
CA PRO A 154 4.76 13.98 17.74
C PRO A 154 4.06 14.30 16.41
N PRO A 155 3.83 15.59 16.09
CA PRO A 155 3.28 16.01 14.80
C PRO A 155 4.27 15.76 13.66
N LEU A 156 4.09 14.67 12.92
CA LEU A 156 4.97 14.26 11.82
C LEU A 156 4.16 13.66 10.65
N ASP A 157 4.52 14.02 9.42
CA ASP A 157 3.86 13.56 8.18
C ASP A 157 4.50 12.33 7.56
N ARG A 158 5.72 12.00 8.01
CA ARG A 158 6.49 10.84 7.62
C ARG A 158 7.51 10.52 8.70
N MET A 159 8.00 9.30 8.69
CA MET A 159 9.17 8.91 9.45
C MET A 159 10.46 9.47 8.84
N PRO A 160 11.51 9.72 9.64
CA PRO A 160 12.84 9.97 9.10
C PRO A 160 13.32 8.80 8.25
N ALA A 161 14.07 9.09 7.18
CA ALA A 161 14.74 8.06 6.38
C ALA A 161 16.01 7.52 7.08
N ASP A 162 16.67 8.32 7.93
CA ASP A 162 17.77 7.84 8.77
C ASP A 162 17.30 6.71 9.70
N PRO A 163 17.88 5.49 9.62
CA PRO A 163 17.39 4.35 10.40
C PRO A 163 17.45 4.52 11.92
N THR A 164 18.42 5.27 12.44
CA THR A 164 18.58 5.45 13.89
C THR A 164 17.51 6.40 14.42
N MET A 165 17.32 7.54 13.76
CA MET A 165 16.24 8.48 14.06
C MET A 165 14.88 7.85 13.86
N HIS A 166 14.73 7.05 12.79
CA HIS A 166 13.52 6.29 12.52
C HIS A 166 13.15 5.41 13.71
N GLU A 167 14.06 4.53 14.16
CA GLU A 167 13.77 3.63 15.28
C GLU A 167 13.41 4.39 16.57
N ALA A 168 14.12 5.50 16.85
CA ALA A 168 13.87 6.33 18.02
C ALA A 168 12.48 6.96 17.98
N ILE A 169 12.09 7.57 16.85
CA ILE A 169 10.79 8.23 16.68
C ILE A 169 9.66 7.20 16.61
N HIS A 170 9.88 6.04 15.98
CA HIS A 170 8.87 4.99 15.84
C HIS A 170 8.35 4.57 17.21
N LYS A 171 9.24 4.40 18.20
CA LYS A 171 8.87 4.08 19.60
C LYS A 171 8.05 5.17 20.28
N THR A 172 8.12 6.42 19.81
CA THR A 172 7.33 7.55 20.35
C THR A 172 5.94 7.65 19.72
N ILE A 173 5.83 7.40 18.41
CA ILE A 173 4.56 7.46 17.67
C ILE A 173 3.73 6.21 17.96
N PHE A 174 4.32 5.04 17.76
CA PHE A 174 3.63 3.76 17.87
C PHE A 174 3.71 3.21 19.29
N THR A 175 2.63 3.44 20.02
CA THR A 175 2.41 2.94 21.37
C THR A 175 1.50 1.71 21.36
N LYS A 176 1.33 1.07 22.51
CA LYS A 176 0.40 -0.07 22.66
C LYS A 176 -1.02 0.18 22.10
N ASN A 177 -1.48 1.43 22.08
CA ASN A 177 -2.85 1.76 21.71
C ASN A 177 -3.05 2.08 20.22
N ASN A 178 -1.98 2.39 19.48
CA ASN A 178 -2.04 2.75 18.05
C ASN A 178 -1.07 1.96 17.17
N TYR A 179 -0.49 0.89 17.72
CA TYR A 179 0.33 -0.06 16.99
C TYR A 179 -0.47 -1.32 16.65
N GLU A 180 -0.30 -1.79 15.42
CA GLU A 180 -0.96 -3.01 14.96
C GLU A 180 -0.23 -4.26 15.48
N THR A 181 -0.94 -5.08 16.24
CA THR A 181 -0.37 -6.31 16.82
C THR A 181 -0.58 -7.55 15.95
N GLY A 182 -1.29 -7.41 14.83
CA GLY A 182 -1.73 -8.54 14.01
C GLY A 182 -2.93 -9.31 14.57
N SER A 183 -3.58 -8.82 15.62
CA SER A 183 -4.84 -9.39 16.12
C SER A 183 -6.08 -8.69 15.56
N ASN A 184 -5.95 -7.46 15.08
CA ASN A 184 -7.05 -6.71 14.51
C ASN A 184 -6.58 -5.80 13.37
N TYR A 185 -7.33 -5.79 12.26
CA TYR A 185 -7.13 -4.96 11.09
C TYR A 185 -7.57 -3.51 11.33
N PHE A 186 -8.68 -3.33 12.05
CA PHE A 186 -9.27 -2.02 12.27
C PHE A 186 -8.75 -1.38 13.55
N MET A 187 -8.22 -0.18 13.41
CA MET A 187 -7.94 0.74 14.50
C MET A 187 -9.19 1.57 14.78
N GLU A 188 -9.86 1.32 15.90
CA GLU A 188 -10.94 2.17 16.39
C GLU A 188 -10.40 3.50 16.93
N ASN A 189 -11.13 4.59 16.68
CA ASN A 189 -10.76 5.95 17.05
C ASN A 189 -9.36 6.35 16.54
N PHE A 190 -9.05 5.96 15.31
CA PHE A 190 -7.77 6.30 14.65
C PHE A 190 -7.51 7.81 14.65
N ASP A 191 -8.58 8.61 14.57
CA ASP A 191 -8.57 10.07 14.59
C ASP A 191 -8.06 10.66 15.91
N GLN A 192 -7.97 9.89 17.00
CA GLN A 192 -7.29 10.35 18.22
C GLN A 192 -5.77 10.46 18.06
N TYR A 193 -5.20 9.69 17.15
CA TYR A 193 -3.76 9.54 16.95
C TYR A 193 -3.28 10.12 15.62
N TRP A 194 -4.17 10.16 14.63
CA TRP A 194 -3.83 10.48 13.26
C TRP A 194 -4.74 11.59 12.71
N GLU A 195 -4.16 12.47 11.91
CA GLU A 195 -4.85 13.39 11.03
C GLU A 195 -4.74 12.86 9.60
N VAL A 196 -5.83 12.89 8.82
CA VAL A 196 -5.81 12.46 7.42
C VAL A 196 -5.33 13.63 6.58
N LEU A 197 -4.20 13.45 5.88
CA LEU A 197 -3.65 14.45 4.96
C LEU A 197 -4.32 14.40 3.59
N GLY A 198 -4.72 13.20 3.17
CA GLY A 198 -5.36 13.00 1.88
C GLY A 198 -5.73 11.54 1.66
N ILE A 199 -6.68 11.31 0.76
CA ILE A 199 -7.09 9.98 0.33
C ILE A 199 -6.97 9.95 -1.18
N ILE A 200 -6.15 9.02 -1.69
CA ILE A 200 -6.10 8.76 -3.12
C ILE A 200 -7.15 7.69 -3.42
N PRO A 201 -8.20 8.01 -4.19
CA PRO A 201 -9.31 7.09 -4.42
C PRO A 201 -8.88 5.90 -5.26
N MET A 202 -9.56 4.80 -5.03
CA MET A 202 -9.40 3.58 -5.82
C MET A 202 -9.88 3.78 -7.25
N VAL A 203 -9.02 3.44 -8.21
CA VAL A 203 -9.33 3.38 -9.64
C VAL A 203 -8.75 2.09 -10.18
N TYR A 204 -9.48 1.41 -11.07
CA TYR A 204 -8.99 0.16 -11.65
C TYR A 204 -7.68 0.40 -12.41
N ASN A 205 -6.71 -0.50 -12.28
CA ASN A 205 -5.41 -0.42 -12.95
C ASN A 205 -4.59 0.84 -12.60
N ARG A 206 -4.88 1.49 -11.46
CA ARG A 206 -4.09 2.60 -10.91
C ARG A 206 -2.91 2.09 -10.11
N LEU A 207 -1.72 2.56 -10.45
CA LEU A 207 -0.50 2.45 -9.67
C LEU A 207 -0.34 3.68 -8.77
N LEU A 208 -0.02 3.45 -7.50
CA LEU A 208 0.57 4.45 -6.61
C LEU A 208 2.03 4.09 -6.35
N VAL A 209 2.92 5.07 -6.35
CA VAL A 209 4.32 4.93 -5.92
C VAL A 209 4.63 6.01 -4.89
N TYR A 210 5.09 5.59 -3.72
CA TYR A 210 5.42 6.51 -2.63
C TYR A 210 6.55 5.95 -1.76
N PRO A 211 7.29 6.82 -1.05
CA PRO A 211 8.26 6.41 -0.05
C PRO A 211 7.60 5.64 1.11
N GLY A 212 8.18 4.51 1.50
CA GLY A 212 7.68 3.67 2.59
C GLY A 212 7.64 4.38 3.95
N VAL A 213 8.44 5.43 4.14
CA VAL A 213 8.45 6.23 5.37
C VAL A 213 7.19 7.08 5.59
N MET A 214 6.34 7.24 4.57
CA MET A 214 5.09 7.99 4.72
C MET A 214 4.05 7.17 5.49
N PHE A 215 3.35 7.79 6.44
CA PHE A 215 2.27 7.12 7.15
C PHE A 215 1.08 6.92 6.24
N HIS A 216 0.66 5.68 6.09
CA HIS A 216 -0.40 5.33 5.16
C HIS A 216 -1.22 4.14 5.65
N GLY A 217 -2.35 3.91 5.00
CA GLY A 217 -3.25 2.81 5.31
C GLY A 217 -4.32 2.63 4.24
N ALA A 218 -4.92 1.45 4.20
CA ALA A 218 -6.09 1.23 3.39
C ALA A 218 -7.25 2.11 3.92
N TRP A 219 -7.81 2.94 3.04
CA TRP A 219 -9.02 3.68 3.36
C TRP A 219 -10.25 2.88 2.92
N HIS A 220 -11.12 2.56 3.86
CA HIS A 220 -12.39 1.91 3.60
C HIS A 220 -13.52 2.91 3.76
N GLU A 221 -14.34 3.08 2.73
CA GLU A 221 -15.68 3.62 2.95
C GLU A 221 -16.45 2.71 3.90
N ARG A 222 -17.35 3.31 4.69
CA ARG A 222 -18.03 2.60 5.77
C ARG A 222 -18.69 1.31 5.26
N ASN A 223 -18.31 0.17 5.84
CA ASN A 223 -18.88 -1.15 5.52
C ASN A 223 -18.71 -1.58 4.04
N SER A 224 -17.73 -1.04 3.32
CA SER A 224 -17.41 -1.49 1.96
C SER A 224 -16.81 -2.91 1.94
N PHE A 225 -16.66 -3.47 0.74
CA PHE A 225 -16.06 -4.81 0.52
C PHE A 225 -16.76 -5.98 1.22
N ARG A 226 -18.09 -5.95 1.34
CA ARG A 226 -18.87 -7.10 1.82
C ARG A 226 -19.17 -8.13 0.74
N ASN A 227 -19.40 -7.65 -0.47
CA ASN A 227 -19.86 -8.46 -1.60
C ASN A 227 -18.74 -8.81 -2.59
N HIS A 228 -17.61 -8.11 -2.50
CA HIS A 228 -16.42 -8.30 -3.32
C HIS A 228 -15.18 -8.09 -2.44
N TYR A 229 -14.04 -8.62 -2.89
CA TYR A 229 -12.75 -8.36 -2.25
C TYR A 229 -12.23 -6.98 -2.64
N ARG A 230 -11.52 -6.29 -1.76
CA ARG A 230 -10.52 -5.29 -2.12
C ARG A 230 -9.29 -6.03 -2.63
N ILE A 231 -8.78 -5.70 -3.81
CA ILE A 231 -7.74 -6.48 -4.49
C ILE A 231 -6.62 -5.53 -4.91
N ASN A 232 -5.41 -5.75 -4.38
CA ASN A 232 -4.23 -5.04 -4.83
C ASN A 232 -3.06 -5.99 -5.08
N GLN A 233 -2.18 -5.58 -5.99
CA GLN A 233 -0.79 -6.00 -6.01
C GLN A 233 0.04 -4.98 -5.24
N ALA A 234 0.96 -5.46 -4.40
CA ALA A 234 1.90 -4.64 -3.66
C ALA A 234 3.35 -5.00 -4.05
N MET A 235 4.17 -3.97 -4.21
CA MET A 235 5.59 -4.06 -4.51
C MET A 235 6.33 -3.27 -3.41
N PHE A 236 7.16 -3.97 -2.64
CA PHE A 236 7.99 -3.39 -1.59
C PHE A 236 9.45 -3.56 -2.01
N ILE A 237 10.12 -2.46 -2.32
CA ILE A 237 11.49 -2.46 -2.83
C ILE A 237 12.40 -1.81 -1.80
N GLY A 238 13.15 -2.62 -1.03
CA GLY A 238 13.93 -2.16 0.13
C GLY A 238 15.41 -1.89 -0.14
N ASP A 239 15.97 -2.33 -1.26
CA ASP A 239 17.37 -2.03 -1.62
C ASP A 239 17.43 -0.66 -2.31
N VAL A 240 17.37 0.40 -1.51
CA VAL A 240 17.18 1.78 -1.97
C VAL A 240 18.13 2.78 -1.33
N THR A 241 18.26 3.94 -1.95
CA THR A 241 18.95 5.10 -1.37
C THR A 241 18.14 6.36 -1.62
N TYR A 242 17.73 7.00 -0.52
CA TYR A 242 17.04 8.28 -0.55
C TYR A 242 18.07 9.40 -0.79
N ASP A 243 17.78 10.31 -1.70
CA ASP A 243 18.55 11.56 -1.80
C ASP A 243 18.22 12.45 -0.60
N MET A 244 19.08 12.40 0.42
CA MET A 244 18.87 13.16 1.65
C MET A 244 18.86 14.67 1.41
N SER A 245 19.48 15.19 0.33
CA SER A 245 19.38 16.61 -0.01
C SER A 245 17.96 17.03 -0.40
N PHE A 246 17.14 16.07 -0.84
CA PHE A 246 15.70 16.22 -1.10
C PHE A 246 14.87 15.93 0.16
N TRP A 247 15.21 14.86 0.90
CA TRP A 247 14.36 14.32 1.98
C TRP A 247 14.62 14.87 3.40
N ASP A 248 15.80 15.46 3.68
CA ASP A 248 16.14 16.13 4.96
C ASP A 248 15.79 17.64 4.99
N LYS A 249 14.98 18.11 4.03
CA LYS A 249 14.50 19.50 4.01
C LYS A 249 13.47 19.78 5.09
#